data_AF-A0A5F0LMB7-F1
#
_entry.id   AF-A0A5F0LMB7-F1
#
_cell.length_a   1.000
_cell.length_b   1.000
_cell.length_c   1.000
_cell.angle_alpha   90.00
_cell.angle_beta   90.00
_cell.angle_gamma   90.00
#
_symmetry.space_group_name_H-M   'P 1'
#
loop_
_entity.id
_entity.type
_entity.pdbx_description
1 polymer ?
#
loop_
_entity_poly.entity_id
_entity_poly.type
_entity_poly.pdbx_seq_one_letter_code
_entity_poly.pdbx_strand_id
1 'polypeptide(L)'
;MSLDMNLEIEGGSPDWAALEKAAKAAGVVELTNSFPHPERKSGVTNFYKTEEQFDGWFLKSRTSFRLHKKASLGNISAEGVHGCDFKVQYVIVFRPPNSGYDEFVEEIRIFLSILADLSSMQFVLSFQYEGVYATHNATGFSFHWDKPK
;
A
#
# COMPACT_ATOMS: atom_id res chain seq x y z
N MET A 1 -17.85 6.87 9.97
CA MET A 1 -16.38 6.90 10.15
C MET A 1 -15.80 6.06 9.03
N SER A 2 -14.88 6.60 8.23
CA SER A 2 -14.10 5.81 7.27
C SER A 2 -12.87 5.30 8.00
N LEU A 3 -12.54 4.02 7.83
CA LEU A 3 -11.39 3.41 8.47
C LEU A 3 -10.25 3.41 7.45
N ASP A 4 -9.12 4.03 7.79
CA ASP A 4 -7.95 4.10 6.92
C ASP A 4 -7.07 2.86 7.18
N MET A 5 -6.68 2.16 6.11
CA MET A 5 -5.74 1.04 6.15
C MET A 5 -4.45 1.43 5.43
N ASN A 6 -3.31 1.18 6.06
CA ASN A 6 -2.02 1.63 5.57
C ASN A 6 -1.18 0.43 5.16
N LEU A 7 -0.80 0.38 3.89
CA LEU A 7 0.22 -0.53 3.38
C LEU A 7 1.55 0.21 3.28
N GLU A 8 2.44 -0.08 4.19
CA GLU A 8 3.79 0.44 4.23
C GLU A 8 4.73 -0.46 3.41
N ILE A 9 5.51 0.15 2.51
CA ILE A 9 6.33 -0.56 1.52
C ILE A 9 7.79 -0.19 1.72
N GLU A 10 8.66 -1.19 1.58
CA GLU A 10 10.11 -1.06 1.67
C GLU A 10 10.72 -0.14 0.60
N GLY A 11 11.64 0.72 1.04
CA GLY A 11 12.73 1.24 0.23
C GLY A 11 12.36 2.33 -0.78
N GLY A 12 13.36 2.76 -1.57
CA GLY A 12 13.27 3.90 -2.49
C GLY A 12 12.88 3.59 -3.93
N SER A 13 12.61 2.33 -4.23
CA SER A 13 12.13 1.90 -5.55
C SER A 13 11.25 0.64 -5.40
N PRO A 14 9.96 0.80 -5.05
CA PRO A 14 8.98 -0.27 -5.08
C PRO A 14 8.94 -1.00 -6.43
N ASP A 15 8.55 -2.27 -6.41
CA ASP A 15 8.27 -3.02 -7.63
C ASP A 15 6.92 -2.59 -8.21
N TRP A 16 6.95 -1.50 -8.97
CA TRP A 16 5.77 -0.89 -9.59
C TRP A 16 5.03 -1.84 -10.54
N ALA A 17 5.77 -2.70 -11.23
CA ALA A 17 5.19 -3.65 -12.17
C ALA A 17 4.41 -4.74 -11.42
N ALA A 18 4.95 -5.23 -10.30
CA ALA A 18 4.23 -6.15 -9.43
C ALA A 18 3.00 -5.50 -8.78
N LEU A 19 3.13 -4.26 -8.29
CA LEU A 19 2.02 -3.48 -7.73
C LEU A 19 0.87 -3.32 -8.74
N GLU A 20 1.17 -2.91 -9.97
CA GLU A 20 0.17 -2.75 -11.03
C GLU A 20 -0.51 -4.07 -11.39
N LYS A 21 0.26 -5.16 -11.53
CA LYS A 21 -0.31 -6.49 -11.80
C LYS A 21 -1.21 -6.98 -10.67
N ALA A 22 -0.78 -6.80 -9.42
CA ALA A 22 -1.55 -7.14 -8.24
C ALA A 22 -2.86 -6.33 -8.17
N ALA A 23 -2.81 -5.03 -8.42
CA ALA A 23 -3.99 -4.16 -8.44
C ALA A 23 -5.00 -4.58 -9.51
N LYS A 24 -4.55 -4.82 -10.74
CA LYS A 24 -5.43 -5.28 -11.82
C LYS A 24 -6.07 -6.64 -11.50
N ALA A 25 -5.29 -7.57 -10.94
CA ALA A 25 -5.79 -8.88 -10.58
C ALA A 25 -6.83 -8.84 -9.43
N ALA A 26 -6.70 -7.86 -8.53
CA ALA A 26 -7.66 -7.61 -7.47
C ALA A 26 -8.89 -6.80 -7.90
N GLY A 27 -9.02 -6.46 -9.19
CA GLY A 27 -10.21 -5.79 -9.75
C GLY A 27 -10.18 -4.25 -9.68
N VAL A 28 -8.98 -3.65 -9.61
CA VAL A 28 -8.82 -2.20 -9.72
C VAL A 28 -9.05 -1.74 -11.16
N VAL A 29 -9.99 -0.81 -11.37
CA VAL A 29 -10.44 -0.39 -12.72
C VAL A 29 -9.94 1.00 -13.14
N GLU A 30 -9.69 1.90 -12.19
CA GLU A 30 -9.23 3.27 -12.45
C GLU A 30 -7.81 3.47 -11.90
N LEU A 31 -6.87 2.60 -12.30
CA LEU A 31 -5.48 2.72 -11.87
C LEU A 31 -4.80 3.86 -12.63
N THR A 32 -4.50 4.94 -11.93
CA THR A 32 -3.69 6.03 -12.46
C THR A 32 -2.25 5.77 -12.05
N ASN A 33 -1.44 5.35 -13.03
CA ASN A 33 0.00 5.23 -12.91
C ASN A 33 0.64 6.40 -13.67
N SER A 34 0.70 7.58 -13.04
CA SER A 34 1.37 8.72 -13.68
C SER A 34 2.87 8.50 -13.58
N PHE A 35 3.49 8.09 -14.67
CA PHE A 35 4.93 8.21 -14.89
C PHE A 35 5.22 9.45 -15.77
N PRO A 36 5.39 10.65 -15.19
CA PRO A 36 6.10 11.71 -15.87
C PRO A 36 7.59 11.57 -15.54
N HIS A 37 8.39 11.07 -16.48
CA HIS A 37 9.80 11.47 -16.55
C HIS A 37 9.91 12.72 -17.42
N PRO A 38 10.09 13.88 -16.79
CA PRO A 38 11.02 14.86 -17.35
C PRO A 38 12.00 15.38 -16.30
N GLU A 39 13.27 15.47 -16.69
CA GLU A 39 14.23 16.31 -16.01
C GLU A 39 13.73 17.78 -16.02
N ARG A 40 13.74 18.46 -14.86
CA ARG A 40 14.56 19.68 -14.63
C ARG A 40 14.10 20.54 -13.44
N LYS A 41 15.13 20.93 -12.68
CA LYS A 41 15.43 22.20 -12.01
C LYS A 41 14.29 23.17 -11.61
N SER A 42 14.44 23.57 -10.33
CA SER A 42 14.30 24.92 -9.77
C SER A 42 12.99 25.27 -9.08
N GLY A 43 13.13 25.52 -7.76
CA GLY A 43 12.53 26.68 -7.13
C GLY A 43 11.13 26.49 -6.53
N VAL A 44 11.13 26.23 -5.22
CA VAL A 44 10.03 26.57 -4.28
C VAL A 44 8.79 25.67 -4.32
N THR A 45 8.92 24.42 -3.86
CA THR A 45 7.85 23.68 -3.14
C THR A 45 8.52 22.67 -2.21
N ASN A 46 8.70 23.05 -0.95
CA ASN A 46 9.73 22.46 -0.09
C ASN A 46 9.25 21.30 0.81
N PHE A 47 8.24 20.49 0.42
CA PHE A 47 7.83 19.33 1.24
C PHE A 47 7.31 18.08 0.48
N TYR A 48 7.10 18.15 -0.83
CA TYR A 48 6.67 16.98 -1.63
C TYR A 48 7.41 17.00 -2.96
N LYS A 49 8.33 16.05 -3.19
CA LYS A 49 8.95 15.86 -4.50
C LYS A 49 7.92 15.19 -5.43
N THR A 50 7.86 15.70 -6.65
CA THR A 50 6.96 15.40 -7.76
C THR A 50 6.56 13.92 -7.92
N GLU A 51 5.24 13.75 -8.03
CA GLU A 51 4.37 12.66 -8.51
C GLU A 51 4.99 11.33 -8.95
N GLU A 52 5.03 10.37 -8.04
CA GLU A 52 4.78 8.95 -8.36
C GLU A 52 3.32 8.71 -7.96
N GLN A 53 2.41 8.60 -8.94
CA GLN A 53 1.00 8.31 -8.66
C GLN A 53 0.77 6.82 -8.85
N PHE A 54 0.32 6.15 -7.80
CA PHE A 54 -0.21 4.79 -7.84
C PHE A 54 -1.53 4.83 -7.06
N ASP A 55 -2.53 5.38 -7.72
CA ASP A 55 -3.86 5.61 -7.15
C ASP A 55 -4.86 4.75 -7.90
N GLY A 56 -5.88 4.26 -7.21
CA GLY A 56 -6.85 3.39 -7.85
C GLY A 56 -8.14 3.22 -7.08
N TRP A 57 -9.05 2.51 -7.74
CA TRP A 57 -10.38 2.23 -7.26
C TRP A 57 -10.72 0.75 -7.41
N PHE A 58 -10.96 0.09 -6.29
CA PHE A 58 -11.50 -1.27 -6.24
C PHE A 58 -12.99 -1.24 -6.57
N LEU A 59 -13.38 -1.96 -7.62
CA LEU A 59 -14.73 -1.86 -8.16
C LEU A 59 -15.79 -2.44 -7.21
N LYS A 60 -15.54 -3.58 -6.55
CA LYS A 60 -16.58 -4.27 -5.76
C LYS A 60 -16.78 -3.59 -4.41
N SER A 61 -15.69 -3.36 -3.67
CA SER A 61 -15.77 -2.68 -2.37
C SER A 61 -16.03 -1.18 -2.48
N ARG A 62 -15.84 -0.59 -3.67
CA ARG A 62 -15.85 0.87 -3.87
C ARG A 62 -14.78 1.57 -3.02
N THR A 63 -13.65 0.91 -2.84
CA THR A 63 -12.53 1.43 -2.06
C THR A 63 -11.59 2.20 -2.96
N SER A 64 -11.36 3.47 -2.63
CA SER A 64 -10.24 4.23 -3.21
C SER A 64 -8.96 4.00 -2.42
N PHE A 65 -7.83 4.08 -3.11
CA PHE A 65 -6.53 4.18 -2.47
C PHE A 65 -5.66 5.24 -3.11
N ARG A 66 -4.70 5.74 -2.32
CA ARG A 66 -3.71 6.70 -2.77
C ARG A 66 -2.32 6.35 -2.27
N LEU A 67 -1.33 6.54 -3.13
CA LEU A 67 0.07 6.40 -2.78
C LEU A 67 0.63 7.71 -2.21
N HIS A 68 1.36 7.59 -1.11
CA HIS A 68 2.12 8.66 -0.48
C HIS A 68 3.59 8.30 -0.40
N LYS A 69 4.47 9.18 -0.88
CA LYS A 69 5.93 9.08 -0.69
C LYS A 69 6.33 9.90 0.55
N LYS A 70 6.96 9.27 1.54
CA LYS A 70 7.48 9.95 2.74
C LYS A 70 8.72 10.76 2.37
N ALA A 71 8.75 12.06 2.73
CA ALA A 71 9.81 12.99 2.35
C ALA A 71 11.09 12.87 3.20
N SER A 72 11.01 12.30 4.40
CA SER A 72 12.15 12.12 5.31
C SER A 72 12.70 10.69 5.25
N LEU A 73 13.97 10.56 4.88
CA LEU A 73 14.82 9.36 5.01
C LEU A 73 15.17 9.09 6.48
N GLY A 74 14.18 9.06 7.37
CA GLY A 74 14.35 8.57 8.74
C GLY A 74 14.16 7.06 8.77
N ASN A 75 14.85 6.36 9.68
CA ASN A 75 14.52 4.98 10.02
C ASN A 75 13.12 4.97 10.64
N ILE A 76 12.08 4.84 9.82
CA ILE A 76 10.76 4.47 10.30
C ILE A 76 10.77 2.96 10.34
N SER A 77 10.95 2.41 11.54
CA SER A 77 10.56 1.04 11.83
C SER A 77 9.06 0.96 11.56
N ALA A 78 8.63 0.06 10.68
CA ALA A 78 7.20 -0.16 10.43
C ALA A 78 6.51 -0.34 11.80
N GLU A 79 5.53 0.53 12.11
CA GLU A 79 4.89 0.53 13.43
C GLU A 79 4.17 -0.81 13.63
N GLY A 80 4.63 -1.59 14.61
CA GLY A 80 3.98 -2.82 15.03
C GLY A 80 4.94 -3.91 15.48
N VAL A 81 4.50 -4.76 16.41
CA VAL A 81 5.23 -5.93 16.91
C VAL A 81 5.13 -7.07 15.87
N HIS A 82 5.49 -6.80 14.61
CA HIS A 82 5.31 -7.72 13.48
C HIS A 82 6.64 -8.25 12.93
N GLY A 83 7.78 -7.89 13.54
CA GLY A 83 9.09 -8.40 13.16
C GLY A 83 9.62 -7.88 11.82
N CYS A 84 9.08 -6.77 11.32
CA CYS A 84 9.50 -6.12 10.08
C CYS A 84 10.52 -5.02 10.39
N ASP A 85 11.80 -5.25 10.06
CA ASP A 85 12.87 -4.25 10.17
C ASP A 85 13.32 -3.82 8.75
N PHE A 86 12.53 -2.94 8.13
CA PHE A 86 12.88 -2.33 6.85
C PHE A 86 12.51 -0.84 6.83
N LYS A 87 13.20 -0.06 6.01
CA LYS A 87 12.94 1.36 5.85
C LYS A 87 11.70 1.59 4.98
N VAL A 88 10.67 2.20 5.55
CA VAL A 88 9.47 2.59 4.81
C VAL A 88 9.70 3.93 4.08
N GLN A 89 9.46 3.96 2.77
CA GLN A 89 9.45 5.22 2.00
C GLN A 89 8.12 5.49 1.31
N TYR A 90 7.31 4.46 1.09
CA TYR A 90 6.03 4.53 0.41
C TYR A 90 4.92 3.96 1.28
N VAL A 91 3.76 4.62 1.26
CA VAL A 91 2.56 4.16 1.95
C VAL A 91 1.37 4.26 1.01
N ILE A 92 0.65 3.17 0.83
CA ILE A 92 -0.67 3.17 0.17
C ILE A 92 -1.73 3.23 1.26
N VAL A 93 -2.60 4.25 1.18
CA VAL A 93 -3.71 4.41 2.12
C VAL A 93 -5.00 3.98 1.43
N PHE A 94 -5.64 2.93 1.94
CA PHE A 94 -6.93 2.43 1.48
C PHE A 94 -8.04 2.99 2.36
N ARG A 95 -9.17 3.37 1.74
CA ARG A 95 -10.34 3.91 2.44
C ARG A 95 -11.61 3.11 2.12
N PRO A 96 -11.76 1.91 2.67
CA PRO A 96 -12.95 1.11 2.45
C PRO A 96 -14.19 1.77 3.10
N PRO A 97 -15.33 1.86 2.38
CA PRO A 97 -16.59 2.20 3.01
C PRO A 97 -17.08 1.04 3.87
N ASN A 98 -17.75 1.33 4.99
CA ASN A 98 -18.29 0.28 5.88
C ASN A 98 -19.19 -0.73 5.14
N SER A 99 -19.96 -0.27 4.14
CA SER A 99 -20.86 -1.12 3.36
C SER A 99 -20.17 -2.04 2.36
N GLY A 100 -18.86 -1.84 2.10
CA GLY A 100 -18.06 -2.64 1.17
C GLY A 100 -16.85 -3.29 1.84
N TYR A 101 -16.85 -3.35 3.18
CA TYR A 101 -15.69 -3.81 3.94
C TYR A 101 -15.40 -5.29 3.72
N ASP A 102 -16.42 -6.15 3.73
CA ASP A 102 -16.25 -7.59 3.49
C ASP A 102 -15.71 -7.85 2.07
N GLU A 103 -16.22 -7.13 1.06
CA GLU A 103 -15.66 -7.18 -0.30
C GLU A 103 -14.22 -6.67 -0.35
N PHE A 104 -13.89 -5.62 0.42
CA PHE A 104 -12.54 -5.09 0.48
C PHE A 104 -11.56 -6.09 1.09
N VAL A 105 -11.97 -6.86 2.10
CA VAL A 105 -11.12 -7.92 2.70
C VAL A 105 -10.67 -8.92 1.65
N GLU A 106 -11.59 -9.35 0.79
CA GLU A 106 -11.29 -10.30 -0.28
C GLU A 106 -10.38 -9.66 -1.35
N GLU A 107 -10.68 -8.43 -1.76
CA GLU A 107 -9.87 -7.70 -2.73
C GLU A 107 -8.45 -7.44 -2.22
N ILE A 108 -8.28 -7.00 -0.96
CA ILE A 108 -6.96 -6.73 -0.38
C ILE A 108 -6.18 -8.03 -0.14
N ARG A 109 -6.85 -9.13 0.22
CA ARG A 109 -6.21 -10.45 0.32
C ARG A 109 -5.64 -10.89 -1.02
N ILE A 110 -6.41 -10.77 -2.11
CA ILE A 110 -5.96 -11.09 -3.47
C ILE A 110 -4.79 -10.19 -3.86
N PHE A 111 -4.93 -8.88 -3.66
CA PHE A 111 -3.89 -7.90 -3.97
C PHE A 111 -2.55 -8.26 -3.30
N LEU A 112 -2.55 -8.48 -1.98
CA LEU A 112 -1.32 -8.73 -1.24
C LEU A 112 -0.73 -10.11 -1.52
N SER A 113 -1.56 -11.14 -1.71
CA SER A 113 -1.07 -12.49 -2.03
C SER A 113 -0.35 -12.48 -3.38
N ILE A 114 -0.94 -11.84 -4.40
CA ILE A 114 -0.32 -11.72 -5.72
C ILE A 114 0.93 -10.85 -5.66
N LEU A 115 0.92 -9.77 -4.87
CA LEU A 115 2.10 -8.93 -4.71
C LEU A 115 3.27 -9.71 -4.11
N ALA A 116 3.03 -10.53 -3.08
CA ALA A 116 4.03 -11.38 -2.46
C ALA A 116 4.55 -12.48 -3.41
N ASP A 117 3.68 -13.04 -4.26
CA ASP A 117 4.08 -14.04 -5.26
C ASP A 117 4.93 -13.43 -6.40
N LEU A 118 4.67 -12.17 -6.75
CA LEU A 118 5.33 -11.49 -7.87
C LEU A 118 6.63 -10.79 -7.49
N SER A 119 6.79 -10.39 -6.23
CA SER A 119 7.91 -9.55 -5.80
C SER A 119 8.44 -9.94 -4.43
N SER A 120 9.76 -9.91 -4.28
CA SER A 120 10.42 -10.08 -2.98
C SER A 120 10.37 -8.81 -2.10
N MET A 121 9.68 -7.76 -2.55
CA MET A 121 9.53 -6.49 -1.85
C MET A 121 8.84 -6.68 -0.49
N GLN A 122 9.41 -6.12 0.56
CA GLN A 122 8.82 -6.21 1.89
C GLN A 122 7.71 -5.16 2.07
N PHE A 123 6.65 -5.55 2.76
CA PHE A 123 5.55 -4.65 3.07
C PHE A 123 4.79 -5.07 4.34
N VAL A 124 4.10 -4.11 4.95
CA VAL A 124 3.20 -4.32 6.08
C VAL A 124 1.90 -3.59 5.83
N LEU A 125 0.78 -4.32 5.78
CA LEU A 125 -0.55 -3.75 5.90
C LEU A 125 -0.91 -3.69 7.38
N SER A 126 -1.23 -2.51 7.89
CA SER A 126 -1.72 -2.30 9.25
C SER A 126 -3.09 -1.63 9.24
N PHE A 127 -3.90 -1.98 10.25
CA PHE A 127 -5.18 -1.35 10.52
C PHE A 127 -5.21 -0.75 11.93
N GLN A 128 -6.09 0.23 12.15
CA GLN A 128 -6.24 0.88 13.45
C GLN A 128 -6.75 -0.06 14.56
N TYR A 129 -7.27 -1.25 14.22
CA TYR A 129 -7.72 -2.25 15.18
C TYR A 129 -6.70 -3.38 15.31
N GLU A 130 -6.41 -3.76 16.56
CA GLU A 130 -5.59 -4.93 16.87
C GLU A 130 -6.18 -6.19 16.20
N GLY A 131 -5.32 -6.98 15.54
CA GLY A 131 -5.70 -8.26 14.91
C GLY A 131 -5.96 -8.23 13.40
N VAL A 132 -5.91 -7.06 12.75
CA VAL A 132 -6.02 -6.94 11.28
C VAL A 132 -4.71 -6.41 10.70
N TYR A 133 -3.90 -7.32 10.14
CA TYR A 133 -2.62 -6.97 9.51
C TYR A 133 -2.19 -8.02 8.48
N ALA A 134 -1.30 -7.63 7.58
CA ALA A 134 -0.60 -8.57 6.71
C ALA A 134 0.86 -8.16 6.58
N THR A 135 1.77 -9.12 6.54
CA THR A 135 3.21 -8.85 6.43
C THR A 135 3.82 -9.69 5.32
N HIS A 136 4.76 -9.10 4.60
CA HIS A 136 5.66 -9.82 3.71
C HIS A 136 7.09 -9.41 4.04
N ASN A 137 7.90 -10.39 4.44
CA ASN A 137 9.30 -10.19 4.80
C ASN A 137 10.13 -11.44 4.43
N ALA A 138 11.39 -11.50 4.87
CA ALA A 138 12.28 -12.65 4.59
C ALA A 138 11.75 -14.02 5.06
N THR A 139 10.79 -14.06 5.99
CA THR A 139 10.16 -15.30 6.48
C THR A 139 8.95 -15.74 5.65
N GLY A 140 8.49 -14.89 4.73
CA GLY A 140 7.37 -15.14 3.83
C GLY A 140 6.22 -14.16 4.01
N PHE A 141 5.08 -14.52 3.43
CA PHE A 141 3.83 -13.75 3.50
C PHE A 141 2.90 -14.30 4.58
N SER A 142 2.31 -13.41 5.38
CA SER A 142 1.29 -13.73 6.37
C SER A 142 0.12 -12.76 6.28
N PHE A 143 -1.09 -13.26 6.51
CA PHE A 143 -2.33 -12.48 6.46
C PHE A 143 -3.20 -12.83 7.67
N HIS A 144 -3.41 -11.85 8.55
CA HIS A 144 -4.15 -11.98 9.81
C HIS A 144 -5.35 -11.03 9.79
N TRP A 145 -6.54 -11.57 10.00
CA TRP A 145 -7.77 -10.81 9.87
C TRP A 145 -8.81 -11.20 10.91
N ASP A 146 -8.58 -10.78 12.14
CA ASP A 146 -9.59 -10.87 13.19
C ASP A 146 -10.63 -9.79 12.94
N LYS A 147 -11.86 -10.18 12.58
CA LYS A 147 -12.94 -9.21 12.30
C LYS A 147 -13.06 -8.22 13.48
N PRO A 148 -13.02 -6.91 13.23
CA PRO A 148 -13.33 -5.92 14.26
C PRO A 148 -14.72 -6.26 14.83
N LYS A 149 -14.82 -6.43 16.15
CA LYS A 149 -16.09 -6.69 16.84
C LYS A 149 -16.98 -5.45 16.85
#